data_AF-A0A3D4B3S0-F1
#
_entry.id   AF-A0A3D4B3S0-F1
#
_cell.length_a   1.000
_cell.length_b   1.000
_cell.length_c   1.000
_cell.angle_alpha   90.00
_cell.angle_beta   90.00
_cell.angle_gamma   90.00
#
_symmetry.space_group_name_H-M   'P 1'
#
loop_
_entity.id
_entity.type
_entity.pdbx_description
1 polymer ?
#
loop_
_entity_poly.entity_id
_entity_poly.type
_entity_poly.pdbx_seq_one_letter_code
_entity_poly.pdbx_strand_id
1 'polypeptide(L)'
;MHGEVAALVHLAKGNKAKAVELLEVGVKMAEGMPPPRGPANAVKPVHEFFGEVLLDMGQSERSITLFEKSLLRMPNRPRSLLGLARAYAKIGDKASARAHYEKLLEVWVGRSMPDLKDAKRYIEASTDE
;
A
#
# COMPACT_ATOMS: atom_id res chain seq x y z
N MET A 1 17.40 -4.46 2.15
CA MET A 1 16.63 -5.71 1.99
C MET A 1 16.71 -6.70 3.15
N HIS A 2 17.72 -6.68 4.04
CA HIS A 2 17.76 -7.65 5.16
C HIS A 2 16.53 -7.53 6.10
N GLY A 3 16.03 -6.32 6.34
CA GLY A 3 14.87 -6.08 7.22
C GLY A 3 13.54 -6.61 6.68
N GLU A 4 13.22 -6.39 5.39
CA GLU A 4 11.93 -6.78 4.81
C GLU A 4 11.78 -8.31 4.69
N VAL A 5 12.86 -9.00 4.30
CA VAL A 5 12.88 -10.47 4.24
C VAL A 5 12.76 -11.07 5.64
N ALA A 6 13.47 -10.51 6.63
CA ALA A 6 13.33 -10.94 8.03
C ALA A 6 11.89 -10.68 8.55
N ALA A 7 11.29 -9.54 8.20
CA ALA A 7 9.91 -9.23 8.57
C ALA A 7 8.93 -10.27 8.00
N LEU A 8 9.09 -10.68 6.73
CA LEU A 8 8.28 -11.76 6.13
C LEU A 8 8.41 -13.09 6.90
N VAL A 9 9.63 -13.47 7.30
CA VAL A 9 9.86 -14.68 8.12
C VAL A 9 9.14 -14.57 9.46
N HIS A 10 9.18 -13.40 10.11
CA HIS A 10 8.47 -13.19 11.36
C HIS A 10 6.94 -13.19 11.19
N LEU A 11 6.41 -12.63 10.11
CA LEU A 11 4.98 -12.69 9.78
C LEU A 11 4.52 -14.14 9.57
N ALA A 12 5.29 -14.94 8.83
CA ALA A 12 5.00 -16.36 8.62
C ALA A 12 5.01 -17.18 9.93
N LYS A 13 5.81 -16.74 10.92
CA LYS A 13 5.86 -17.33 12.27
C LYS A 13 4.80 -16.75 13.22
N GLY A 14 3.93 -15.85 12.76
CA GLY A 14 2.94 -15.17 13.61
C GLY A 14 3.51 -14.07 14.50
N ASN A 15 4.81 -13.77 14.41
CA ASN A 15 5.52 -12.79 15.22
C ASN A 15 5.32 -11.36 14.68
N LYS A 16 4.06 -10.91 14.66
CA LYS A 16 3.64 -9.62 14.08
C LYS A 16 4.39 -8.43 14.67
N ALA A 17 4.58 -8.39 15.99
CA ALA A 17 5.30 -7.30 16.66
C ALA A 17 6.76 -7.16 16.16
N LYS A 18 7.47 -8.28 16.00
CA LYS A 18 8.85 -8.25 15.50
C LYS A 18 8.93 -7.84 14.04
N ALA A 19 7.95 -8.25 13.23
CA ALA A 19 7.86 -7.80 11.85
C ALA A 19 7.65 -6.28 11.74
N VAL A 20 6.79 -5.70 12.59
CA VAL A 20 6.57 -4.25 12.66
C VAL A 20 7.87 -3.52 13.02
N GLU A 21 8.59 -3.95 14.05
CA GLU A 21 9.88 -3.36 14.45
C GLU A 21 10.90 -3.35 13.29
N LEU A 22 11.04 -4.48 12.60
CA LEU A 22 11.95 -4.61 11.46
C LEU A 22 11.56 -3.70 10.29
N LEU A 23 10.25 -3.52 10.06
CA LEU A 23 9.74 -2.65 9.00
C LEU A 23 9.88 -1.17 9.34
N GLU A 24 9.74 -0.79 10.62
CA GLU A 24 10.01 0.57 11.08
C GLU A 24 11.49 0.95 10.87
N VAL A 25 12.42 0.03 11.18
CA VAL A 25 13.84 0.20 10.85
C VAL A 25 14.03 0.35 9.33
N GLY A 26 13.37 -0.49 8.53
CA GLY A 26 13.43 -0.42 7.06
C GLY A 26 12.94 0.91 6.50
N VAL A 27 11.83 1.44 7.02
CA VAL A 27 11.30 2.77 6.66
C VAL A 27 12.32 3.84 6.99
N LYS A 28 12.86 3.87 8.21
CA LYS A 28 13.88 4.86 8.61
C LYS A 28 15.10 4.86 7.70
N MET A 29 15.56 3.67 7.29
CA MET A 29 16.66 3.55 6.33
C MET A 29 16.28 4.10 4.95
N ALA A 30 15.08 3.79 4.46
CA ALA A 30 14.61 4.28 3.16
C ALA A 30 14.39 5.81 3.15
N GLU A 31 13.92 6.39 4.24
CA GLU A 31 13.75 7.84 4.40
C GLU A 31 15.10 8.58 4.44
N GLY A 32 16.16 7.93 4.96
CA GLY A 32 17.53 8.45 4.89
C GLY A 32 18.16 8.38 3.50
N MET A 33 17.52 7.73 2.53
CA MET A 33 17.99 7.62 1.14
C MET A 33 17.17 8.54 0.22
N PRO A 34 17.77 9.08 -0.86
CA PRO A 34 17.02 9.76 -1.90
C PRO A 34 15.90 8.88 -2.47
N PRO A 35 14.78 9.45 -2.94
CA PRO A 35 13.78 8.71 -3.69
C PRO A 35 14.41 7.95 -4.87
N PRO A 36 13.88 6.77 -5.22
CA PRO A 36 14.35 6.01 -6.37
C PRO A 36 14.39 6.88 -7.64
N ARG A 37 15.48 6.77 -8.41
CA ARG A 37 15.62 7.43 -9.70
C ARG A 37 15.56 6.40 -10.82
N GLY A 38 14.94 6.76 -11.94
CA GLY A 38 14.82 5.86 -13.10
C GLY A 38 13.54 5.02 -13.09
N PRO A 39 13.45 3.97 -13.94
CA PRO A 39 12.25 3.17 -14.09
C PRO A 39 11.84 2.47 -12.78
N ALA A 40 10.58 2.03 -12.70
CA ALA A 40 10.05 1.38 -11.52
C ALA A 40 10.97 0.25 -11.03
N ASN A 41 11.46 0.37 -9.80
CA ASN A 41 12.27 -0.67 -9.17
C ASN A 41 11.44 -1.95 -9.01
N ALA A 42 12.04 -3.09 -9.40
CA ALA A 42 11.42 -4.41 -9.25
C ALA A 42 11.17 -4.78 -7.78
N VAL A 43 11.96 -4.20 -6.86
CA VAL A 43 11.81 -4.39 -5.41
C VAL A 43 10.62 -3.59 -4.89
N LYS A 44 9.73 -4.26 -4.16
CA LYS A 44 8.60 -3.61 -3.49
C LYS A 44 9.11 -2.56 -2.49
N PRO A 45 8.62 -1.30 -2.53
CA PRO A 45 9.01 -0.29 -1.56
C PRO A 45 8.62 -0.68 -0.13
N VAL A 46 9.50 -0.42 0.83
CA VAL A 46 9.25 -0.74 2.25
C VAL A 46 7.98 -0.08 2.80
N HIS A 47 7.67 1.14 2.35
CA HIS A 47 6.46 1.86 2.75
C HIS A 47 5.20 1.13 2.27
N GLU A 48 5.17 0.67 1.01
CA GLU A 48 4.06 -0.13 0.50
C GLU A 48 3.93 -1.45 1.26
N PHE A 49 5.04 -2.16 1.45
CA PHE A 49 5.01 -3.45 2.15
C PHE A 49 4.52 -3.29 3.60
N PHE A 50 5.05 -2.31 4.32
CA PHE A 50 4.63 -2.06 5.69
C PHE A 50 3.18 -1.58 5.76
N GLY A 51 2.73 -0.77 4.79
CA GLY A 51 1.32 -0.40 4.65
C GLY A 51 0.41 -1.62 4.51
N GLU A 52 0.74 -2.56 3.63
CA GLU A 52 -0.01 -3.83 3.46
C GLU A 52 -0.06 -4.60 4.80
N VAL A 53 1.08 -4.74 5.48
CA VAL A 53 1.19 -5.43 6.76
C VAL A 53 0.32 -4.79 7.84
N LEU A 54 0.30 -3.46 7.95
CA LEU A 54 -0.54 -2.76 8.93
C LEU A 54 -2.03 -2.86 8.59
N LEU A 55 -2.38 -2.79 7.31
CA LEU A 55 -3.76 -2.93 6.85
C LEU A 55 -4.33 -4.32 7.16
N ASP A 56 -3.51 -5.37 7.00
CA ASP A 56 -3.83 -6.76 7.37
C ASP A 56 -3.97 -6.94 8.89
N MET A 57 -3.29 -6.10 9.69
CA MET A 57 -3.43 -6.05 11.14
C MET A 57 -4.61 -5.18 11.62
N GLY A 58 -5.36 -4.56 10.70
CA GLY A 58 -6.46 -3.66 11.02
C GLY A 58 -6.03 -2.26 11.47
N GLN A 59 -4.75 -1.91 11.33
CA GLN A 59 -4.21 -0.59 11.64
C GLN A 59 -4.30 0.31 10.40
N SER A 60 -5.52 0.53 9.92
CA SER A 60 -5.80 1.21 8.65
C SER A 60 -5.23 2.63 8.62
N GLU A 61 -5.38 3.40 9.70
CA GLU A 61 -4.91 4.78 9.79
C GLU A 61 -3.38 4.88 9.64
N ARG A 62 -2.64 3.97 10.28
CA ARG A 62 -1.17 3.91 10.10
C ARG A 62 -0.79 3.46 8.69
N SER A 63 -1.58 2.57 8.09
CA SER A 63 -1.31 2.10 6.71
C SER A 63 -1.50 3.22 5.68
N ILE A 64 -2.48 4.13 5.88
CA ILE A 64 -2.72 5.30 5.03
C ILE A 64 -1.44 6.13 4.92
N THR A 65 -0.85 6.52 6.06
CA THR A 65 0.38 7.31 6.08
C THR A 65 1.53 6.65 5.33
N LEU A 66 1.64 5.32 5.39
CA LEU A 66 2.67 4.58 4.68
C LEU A 66 2.42 4.53 3.16
N PHE A 67 1.18 4.32 2.73
CA PHE A 67 0.86 4.34 1.31
C PHE A 67 1.01 5.73 0.71
N GLU A 68 0.63 6.79 1.43
CA GLU A 68 0.88 8.19 1.01
C GLU A 68 2.38 8.45 0.82
N LYS A 69 3.22 8.05 1.78
CA LYS A 69 4.68 8.14 1.65
C LYS A 69 5.21 7.32 0.47
N SER A 70 4.66 6.14 0.22
CA SER A 70 5.00 5.31 -0.93
C SER A 70 4.70 6.05 -2.25
N LEU A 71 3.52 6.66 -2.36
CA LEU A 71 3.08 7.41 -3.54
C LEU A 71 3.85 8.72 -3.74
N LEU A 72 4.28 9.39 -2.67
CA LEU A 72 5.16 10.55 -2.76
C LEU A 72 6.52 10.19 -3.38
N ARG A 73 7.05 9.01 -3.04
CA ARG A 73 8.35 8.53 -3.54
C ARG A 73 8.25 7.85 -4.89
N MET A 74 7.11 7.22 -5.18
CA MET A 74 6.82 6.52 -6.43
C MET A 74 5.40 6.87 -6.89
N PRO A 75 5.23 8.02 -7.57
CA PRO A 75 3.93 8.46 -8.04
C PRO A 75 3.27 7.42 -8.94
N ASN A 76 1.93 7.33 -8.84
CA ASN A 76 1.12 6.39 -9.63
C ASN A 76 1.52 4.91 -9.42
N ARG A 77 2.08 4.52 -8.26
CA ARG A 77 2.38 3.12 -7.97
C ARG A 77 1.09 2.33 -7.68
N PRO A 78 0.68 1.36 -8.51
CA PRO A 78 -0.73 0.92 -8.48
C PRO A 78 -1.09 0.02 -7.30
N ARG A 79 -0.14 -0.73 -6.77
CA ARG A 79 -0.33 -1.44 -5.50
C ARG A 79 -0.45 -0.50 -4.29
N SER A 80 0.24 0.64 -4.31
CA SER A 80 0.11 1.66 -3.26
C SER A 80 -1.22 2.40 -3.38
N LEU A 81 -1.68 2.71 -4.60
CA LEU A 81 -3.03 3.27 -4.83
C LEU A 81 -4.12 2.31 -4.33
N LEU A 82 -4.01 1.03 -4.64
CA LEU A 82 -4.94 -0.01 -4.16
C LEU A 82 -4.95 -0.12 -2.64
N GLY A 83 -3.76 -0.18 -2.02
CA GLY A 83 -3.63 -0.26 -0.56
C GLY A 83 -4.24 0.95 0.14
N LEU A 84 -3.99 2.16 -0.39
CA LEU A 84 -4.54 3.40 0.15
C LEU A 84 -6.06 3.45 0.02
N ALA A 85 -6.61 3.06 -1.12
CA ALA A 85 -8.05 2.99 -1.34
C ALA A 85 -8.74 2.02 -0.36
N ARG A 86 -8.16 0.83 -0.17
CA ARG A 86 -8.65 -0.16 0.80
C ARG A 86 -8.58 0.35 2.24
N ALA A 87 -7.51 1.05 2.59
CA ALA A 87 -7.34 1.61 3.92
C ALA A 87 -8.38 2.68 4.24
N TYR A 88 -8.63 3.62 3.30
CA TYR A 88 -9.71 4.60 3.43
C TYR A 88 -11.10 3.93 3.52
N ALA A 89 -11.36 2.91 2.69
CA ALA A 89 -12.61 2.17 2.74
C ALA A 89 -12.83 1.52 4.12
N LYS A 90 -11.78 0.96 4.73
CA LYS A 90 -11.87 0.33 6.06
C LYS A 90 -12.18 1.32 7.20
N ILE A 91 -11.78 2.59 7.07
CA ILE A 91 -12.10 3.62 8.07
C ILE A 91 -13.41 4.38 7.75
N GLY A 92 -14.10 4.00 6.67
CA GLY A 92 -15.37 4.61 6.28
C GLY A 92 -15.25 5.91 5.49
N ASP A 93 -14.03 6.33 5.11
CA ASP A 93 -13.84 7.48 4.22
C ASP A 93 -14.09 7.07 2.76
N LYS A 94 -15.38 7.04 2.40
CA LYS A 94 -15.83 6.58 1.09
C LYS A 94 -15.33 7.47 -0.05
N ALA A 95 -15.24 8.78 0.19
CA ALA A 95 -14.81 9.76 -0.81
C ALA A 95 -13.34 9.55 -1.18
N SER A 96 -12.45 9.47 -0.18
CA SER A 96 -11.03 9.21 -0.40
C SER A 96 -10.80 7.83 -1.00
N ALA A 97 -11.53 6.80 -0.55
CA ALA A 97 -11.43 5.46 -1.12
C ALA A 97 -11.77 5.46 -2.62
N ARG A 98 -12.90 6.08 -3.00
CA ARG A 98 -13.34 6.18 -4.38
C ARG A 98 -12.30 6.89 -5.25
N ALA A 99 -11.82 8.05 -4.83
CA ALA A 99 -10.84 8.83 -5.59
C ALA A 99 -9.56 8.01 -5.91
N HIS A 100 -9.06 7.23 -4.96
CA HIS A 100 -7.86 6.42 -5.16
C HIS A 100 -8.13 5.17 -6.02
N TYR A 101 -9.32 4.57 -5.94
CA TYR A 101 -9.72 3.51 -6.87
C TYR A 101 -9.89 4.01 -8.30
N GLU A 102 -10.47 5.19 -8.51
CA GLU A 102 -10.57 5.81 -9.82
C GLU A 102 -9.17 6.09 -10.40
N LYS A 103 -8.26 6.63 -9.57
CA LYS A 103 -6.86 6.85 -9.99
C LYS A 103 -6.15 5.54 -10.35
N LEU A 104 -6.39 4.47 -9.60
CA LEU A 104 -5.86 3.14 -9.92
C LEU A 104 -6.33 2.66 -11.31
N LEU A 105 -7.62 2.82 -11.61
CA LEU A 105 -8.18 2.43 -12.91
C LEU A 105 -7.61 3.26 -14.06
N GLU A 106 -7.36 4.56 -13.85
CA GLU A 106 -6.72 5.46 -14.81
C GLU A 106 -5.27 5.06 -15.10
N VAL A 107 -4.49 4.71 -14.07
CA VAL A 107 -3.07 4.38 -14.22
C VAL A 107 -2.85 2.99 -14.83
N TRP A 108 -3.77 2.04 -14.58
CA TRP A 108 -3.60 0.64 -14.96
C TRP A 108 -4.44 0.23 -16.18
N VAL A 109 -4.76 1.17 -17.07
CA VAL A 109 -5.51 0.93 -18.30
C VAL A 109 -4.81 -0.13 -19.16
N GLY A 110 -5.57 -1.13 -19.62
CA GLY A 110 -5.11 -2.14 -20.59
C GLY A 110 -4.41 -3.38 -20.02
N ARG A 111 -4.32 -3.54 -18.68
CA ARG A 111 -3.79 -4.78 -18.06
C ARG A 111 -4.83 -5.43 -17.15
N SER A 112 -5.03 -6.74 -17.31
CA SER A 112 -5.87 -7.52 -16.40
C SER A 112 -5.12 -7.74 -15.09
N MET A 113 -5.64 -7.20 -13.99
CA MET A 113 -5.23 -7.59 -12.63
C MET A 113 -6.49 -8.08 -11.91
N PRO A 114 -6.48 -9.24 -11.22
CA PRO A 114 -7.60 -9.69 -10.39
C PRO A 114 -8.05 -8.60 -9.41
N ASP A 115 -7.10 -7.83 -8.89
CA ASP A 115 -7.32 -6.72 -7.96
C ASP A 115 -8.08 -5.51 -8.57
N LEU A 116 -8.17 -5.38 -9.91
CA LEU A 116 -9.00 -4.32 -10.51
C LEU A 116 -10.51 -4.58 -10.39
N LYS A 117 -10.90 -5.85 -10.16
CA LYS A 117 -12.31 -6.19 -9.89
C LYS A 117 -12.79 -5.55 -8.60
N ASP A 118 -11.91 -5.45 -7.61
CA ASP A 118 -12.17 -4.79 -6.33
C ASP A 118 -12.51 -3.30 -6.52
N ALA A 119 -11.66 -2.60 -7.27
CA ALA A 119 -11.87 -1.19 -7.61
C ALA A 119 -13.21 -0.93 -8.31
N LYS A 120 -13.51 -1.73 -9.35
CA LYS A 120 -14.79 -1.61 -10.08
C LYS A 120 -15.98 -1.86 -9.17
N ARG A 121 -15.94 -2.94 -8.39
CA ARG A 121 -17.01 -3.30 -7.45
C ARG A 121 -17.25 -2.20 -6.41
N TYR A 122 -16.17 -1.62 -5.87
CA TYR A 122 -16.29 -0.55 -4.89
C TYR A 122 -16.96 0.69 -5.50
N ILE A 123 -16.53 1.11 -6.69
CA ILE A 123 -17.09 2.26 -7.41
C ILE A 123 -18.57 2.02 -7.73
N GLU A 124 -18.93 0.85 -8.27
CA GLU A 124 -20.32 0.48 -8.58
C GLU A 124 -21.19 0.56 -7.31
N ALA A 125 -20.76 -0.09 -6.23
CA ALA A 125 -21.49 -0.09 -4.95
C ALA A 125 -21.60 1.29 -4.29
N SER A 126 -20.67 2.21 -4.57
CA SER A 126 -20.69 3.57 -4.03
C SER A 126 -21.50 4.55 -4.89
N THR A 127 -22.12 4.10 -5.99
CA THR A 127 -22.92 4.95 -6.90
C THR A 127 -24.43 4.82 -6.61
N ASP A 128 -24.83 3.83 -5.80
CA ASP A 128 -26.22 3.55 -5.39
C ASP A 128 -26.63 4.22 -4.05
N GLU A 129 -25.81 5.15 -3.52
CA GLU A 129 -26.10 6.02 -2.35
C GLU A 129 -26.28 7.48 -2.79
#